data_AF-A0A9E6W0K1-F1
#
_entry.id   AF-A0A9E6W0K1-F1
#
_cell.length_a   1.000
_cell.length_b   1.000
_cell.length_c   1.000
_cell.angle_alpha   90.00
_cell.angle_beta   90.00
_cell.angle_gamma   90.00
#
_symmetry.space_group_name_H-M   'P 1'
#
loop_
_entity.id
_entity.type
_entity.pdbx_description
1 polymer ?
#
loop_
_entity_poly.entity_id
_entity_poly.type
_entity_poly.pdbx_seq_one_letter_code
_entity_poly.pdbx_strand_id
1 'polypeptide(L)'
;PMRDGVIADFEIAEEMIRHFIHKVHHRRSFARPLIIICVPSGSTAVERKAIKEAAENAGARQAILIDEPMAAAIGAGLPVTEPTGSMVVDIGGGTTEVAVLSLGGIVYSKSVRVGGDKMDEAIIAYIRRNHNLLVGESSAERIKKMIGSACPPEDGEGETMEIRGRDLMNGVPKELIISQRQVAESLAEPVGAIIEAVKVALEHTAPELAADIVDKGIVLTGGGGLLGNFDHVLRQATGLPVSIAEEPLSCVAIGTGRALEELKTLRHVLSGESG
;
A
#
# COMPACT_ATOMS: atom_id res chain seq x y z
N PRO A 1 14.49 -6.94 3.53
CA PRO A 1 14.00 -7.74 4.69
C PRO A 1 12.46 -7.76 4.81
N MET A 2 11.76 -6.73 4.34
CA MET A 2 10.29 -6.70 4.27
C MET A 2 9.83 -7.10 2.86
N ARG A 3 8.87 -8.02 2.74
CA ARG A 3 8.26 -8.42 1.45
C ARG A 3 6.83 -8.90 1.69
N ASP A 4 5.90 -8.59 0.78
CA ASP A 4 4.49 -9.03 0.86
C ASP A 4 3.82 -8.74 2.23
N GLY A 5 4.15 -7.60 2.84
CA GLY A 5 3.63 -7.21 4.16
C GLY A 5 4.21 -8.00 5.35
N VAL A 6 5.21 -8.86 5.14
CA VAL A 6 5.81 -9.68 6.19
C VAL A 6 7.31 -9.43 6.33
N ILE A 7 7.85 -9.73 7.52
CA ILE A 7 9.31 -9.81 7.72
C ILE A 7 9.80 -11.14 7.13
N ALA A 8 10.51 -11.07 6.01
CA ALA A 8 11.13 -12.22 5.37
C ALA A 8 12.47 -12.62 6.04
N ASP A 9 13.16 -11.66 6.66
CA ASP A 9 14.41 -11.87 7.39
C ASP A 9 14.43 -10.97 8.63
N PHE A 10 14.33 -11.59 9.81
CA PHE A 10 14.22 -10.89 11.10
C PHE A 10 15.51 -10.18 11.50
N GLU A 11 16.67 -10.81 11.31
CA GLU A 11 17.95 -10.22 11.70
C GLU A 11 18.22 -8.96 10.86
N ILE A 12 18.00 -9.05 9.55
CA ILE A 12 18.17 -7.90 8.66
C ILE A 12 17.10 -6.84 8.91
N ALA A 13 15.86 -7.23 9.25
CA ALA A 13 14.81 -6.27 9.61
C ALA A 13 15.16 -5.49 10.89
N GLU A 14 15.69 -6.17 11.92
CA GLU A 14 16.11 -5.53 13.16
C GLU A 14 17.26 -4.54 12.92
N GLU A 15 18.29 -4.91 12.16
CA GLU A 15 19.39 -4.00 11.81
C GLU A 15 18.89 -2.79 11.01
N MET A 16 17.93 -3.00 10.10
CA MET A 16 17.31 -1.92 9.33
C MET A 16 16.55 -0.96 10.24
N ILE A 17 15.73 -1.48 11.17
CA ILE A 17 14.98 -0.68 12.16
C ILE A 17 15.96 0.12 13.03
N ARG A 18 16.99 -0.54 13.56
CA ARG A 18 18.06 0.09 14.36
C ARG A 18 18.75 1.22 13.59
N HIS A 19 19.10 0.98 12.33
CA HIS A 19 19.71 2.00 11.48
C HIS A 19 18.82 3.24 11.37
N PHE A 20 17.54 3.07 11.05
CA PHE A 20 16.62 4.20 10.87
C PHE A 20 16.32 4.94 12.18
N ILE A 21 16.16 4.25 13.31
CA ILE A 21 16.02 4.87 14.63
C ILE A 21 17.24 5.71 14.95
N HIS A 22 18.46 5.16 14.79
CA HIS A 22 19.70 5.89 15.07
C HIS A 22 19.96 7.06 14.12
N LYS A 23 19.46 6.99 12.89
CA LYS A 23 19.62 8.07 11.90
C LYS A 23 18.87 9.33 12.33
N VAL A 24 17.70 9.20 12.95
CA VAL A 24 16.88 10.33 13.40
C VAL A 24 17.10 10.69 14.86
N HIS A 25 17.49 9.72 15.69
CA HIS A 25 17.75 9.92 17.10
C HIS A 25 19.19 10.40 17.35
N HIS A 26 19.35 11.66 17.72
CA HIS A 26 20.66 12.26 17.95
C HIS A 26 21.29 11.70 19.24
N ARG A 27 22.48 11.09 19.11
CA ARG A 27 23.28 10.40 20.16
C ARG A 27 23.60 11.19 21.44
N ARG A 28 23.19 12.45 21.56
CA ARG A 28 23.37 13.27 22.77
C ARG A 28 22.33 12.99 23.84
N SER A 29 21.23 12.32 23.49
CA SER A 29 20.21 11.90 24.45
C SER A 29 20.42 10.44 24.84
N PHE A 30 20.58 10.16 26.13
CA PHE A 30 20.51 8.80 26.68
C PHE A 30 19.05 8.30 26.78
N ALA A 31 18.06 9.06 26.28
CA ALA A 31 16.66 8.72 26.41
C ALA A 31 16.21 7.71 25.35
N ARG A 32 15.68 6.58 25.80
CA ARG A 32 15.03 5.59 24.93
C ARG A 32 13.64 6.11 24.52
N PRO A 33 13.33 6.25 23.21
CA PRO A 33 12.07 6.81 22.76
C PRO A 33 10.89 5.83 22.90
N LEU A 34 9.68 6.37 23.00
CA LEU A 34 8.46 5.63 22.67
C LEU A 34 8.32 5.63 21.14
N ILE A 35 8.01 4.48 20.55
CA ILE A 35 7.84 4.34 19.09
C ILE A 35 6.47 3.74 18.79
N ILE A 36 5.77 4.28 17.80
CA ILE A 36 4.61 3.63 17.18
C ILE A 36 5.06 3.06 15.82
N ILE A 37 4.71 1.82 15.55
CA ILE A 37 5.04 1.12 14.31
C ILE A 37 3.75 0.67 13.63
N CYS A 38 3.60 1.08 12.38
CA CYS A 38 2.53 0.60 11.53
C CYS A 38 2.77 -0.86 11.11
N VAL A 39 1.73 -1.69 11.16
CA VAL A 39 1.77 -3.09 10.73
C VAL A 39 0.54 -3.43 9.87
N PRO A 40 0.67 -4.28 8.84
CA PRO A 40 -0.47 -4.72 8.04
C PRO A 40 -1.56 -5.34 8.91
N SER A 41 -2.84 -5.13 8.57
CA SER A 41 -3.95 -5.62 9.40
C SER A 41 -3.95 -7.15 9.50
N GLY A 42 -3.52 -7.83 8.42
CA GLY A 42 -3.36 -9.28 8.35
C GLY A 42 -2.16 -9.88 9.08
N SER A 43 -1.32 -9.07 9.76
CA SER A 43 -0.14 -9.57 10.47
C SER A 43 -0.50 -10.52 11.60
N THR A 44 0.15 -11.69 11.61
CA THR A 44 -0.02 -12.70 12.66
C THR A 44 0.50 -12.21 14.02
N ALA A 45 0.05 -12.82 15.11
CA ALA A 45 0.53 -12.49 16.45
C ALA A 45 2.05 -12.66 16.61
N VAL A 46 2.65 -13.62 15.89
CA VAL A 46 4.09 -13.87 15.89
C VAL A 46 4.83 -12.72 15.21
N GLU A 47 4.36 -12.28 14.03
CA GLU A 47 4.96 -11.15 13.29
C GLU A 47 4.85 -9.84 14.08
N ARG A 48 3.66 -9.55 14.64
CA ARG A 48 3.44 -8.37 15.50
C ARG A 48 4.37 -8.35 16.70
N LYS A 49 4.52 -9.49 17.38
CA LYS A 49 5.44 -9.62 18.51
C LYS A 49 6.89 -9.40 18.08
N ALA A 50 7.31 -10.00 16.97
CA ALA A 50 8.67 -9.87 16.47
C ALA A 50 9.02 -8.43 16.05
N ILE A 51 8.08 -7.71 15.42
CA ILE A 51 8.25 -6.27 15.09
C ILE A 51 8.46 -5.44 16.36
N LYS A 52 7.65 -5.70 17.39
CA LYS A 52 7.76 -5.02 18.67
C LYS A 52 9.11 -5.30 19.35
N GLU A 53 9.52 -6.56 19.43
CA GLU A 53 10.80 -6.96 20.01
C GLU A 53 11.98 -6.37 19.25
N ALA A 54 11.94 -6.38 17.91
CA ALA A 54 12.99 -5.78 17.08
C ALA A 54 13.15 -4.27 17.36
N ALA A 55 12.05 -3.54 17.53
CA ALA A 55 12.09 -2.12 17.85
C ALA A 55 12.64 -1.83 19.27
N GLU A 56 12.26 -2.65 20.25
CA GLU A 56 12.74 -2.55 21.63
C GLU A 56 14.24 -2.90 21.72
N ASN A 57 14.68 -3.96 21.02
CA ASN A 57 16.10 -4.33 20.87
C ASN A 57 16.90 -3.27 20.11
N ALA A 58 16.27 -2.55 19.19
CA ALA A 58 16.85 -1.43 18.46
C ALA A 58 16.96 -0.14 19.30
N GLY A 59 16.51 -0.14 20.55
CA GLY A 59 16.71 0.97 21.50
C GLY A 59 15.44 1.72 21.91
N ALA A 60 14.26 1.30 21.44
CA ALA A 60 13.00 1.85 21.94
C ALA A 60 12.79 1.48 23.43
N ARG A 61 12.18 2.39 24.19
CA ARG A 61 11.71 2.09 25.54
C ARG A 61 10.48 1.19 25.52
N GLN A 62 9.63 1.42 24.53
CA GLN A 62 8.37 0.74 24.30
C GLN A 62 8.03 0.91 22.83
N ALA A 63 7.56 -0.16 22.20
CA ALA A 63 6.95 -0.11 20.88
C ALA A 63 5.45 -0.40 20.97
N ILE A 64 4.65 0.45 20.35
CA ILE A 64 3.20 0.29 20.19
C ILE A 64 2.92 0.04 18.71
N LEU A 65 1.92 -0.78 18.40
CA LEU A 65 1.54 -1.05 17.02
C LEU A 65 0.28 -0.29 16.65
N ILE A 66 0.18 0.10 15.39
CA ILE A 66 -1.05 0.61 14.78
C ILE A 66 -1.30 -0.17 13.49
N ASP A 67 -2.57 -0.50 13.23
CA ASP A 67 -2.94 -1.18 11.99
C ASP A 67 -2.82 -0.23 10.80
N GLU A 68 -2.23 -0.72 9.71
CA GLU A 68 -1.99 0.01 8.47
C GLU A 68 -3.20 0.74 7.90
N PRO A 69 -4.38 0.09 7.72
CA PRO A 69 -5.56 0.82 7.24
C PRO A 69 -6.00 1.95 8.18
N MET A 70 -5.82 1.80 9.50
CA MET A 70 -6.14 2.85 10.46
C MET A 70 -5.17 4.03 10.32
N ALA A 71 -3.86 3.76 10.26
CA ALA A 71 -2.84 4.78 10.04
C ALA A 71 -3.06 5.50 8.70
N ALA A 72 -3.32 4.76 7.62
CA ALA A 72 -3.61 5.31 6.30
C ALA A 72 -4.82 6.26 6.34
N ALA A 73 -5.92 5.86 6.98
CA ALA A 73 -7.12 6.68 7.10
C ALA A 73 -6.92 7.96 7.92
N ILE A 74 -6.21 7.88 9.05
CA ILE A 74 -5.87 9.07 9.85
C ILE A 74 -5.00 10.02 9.02
N GLY A 75 -4.03 9.48 8.28
CA GLY A 75 -3.17 10.27 7.40
C GLY A 75 -3.90 10.89 6.21
N ALA A 76 -4.94 10.22 5.71
CA ALA A 76 -5.81 10.74 4.66
C ALA A 76 -6.88 11.72 5.17
N GLY A 77 -6.94 11.98 6.47
CA GLY A 77 -7.89 12.91 7.07
C GLY A 77 -9.32 12.38 7.21
N LEU A 78 -9.51 11.06 7.16
CA LEU A 78 -10.83 10.46 7.35
C LEU A 78 -11.32 10.61 8.80
N PRO A 79 -12.63 10.79 9.03
CA PRO A 79 -13.22 10.94 10.37
C PRO A 79 -13.35 9.59 11.09
N VAL A 80 -12.22 8.92 11.34
CA VAL A 80 -12.20 7.52 11.81
C VAL A 80 -12.84 7.31 13.19
N THR A 81 -12.93 8.36 14.02
CA THR A 81 -13.53 8.32 15.37
C THR A 81 -15.02 8.68 15.40
N GLU A 82 -15.58 9.16 14.29
CA GLU A 82 -16.99 9.52 14.20
C GLU A 82 -17.88 8.28 14.00
N PRO A 83 -19.17 8.33 14.38
CA PRO A 83 -20.16 7.26 14.15
C PRO A 83 -20.60 7.23 12.69
N THR A 84 -19.64 7.15 11.77
CA THR A 84 -19.86 7.12 10.33
C THR A 84 -18.91 6.15 9.64
N GLY A 85 -19.35 5.55 8.54
CA GLY A 85 -18.54 4.70 7.70
C GLY A 85 -17.51 5.50 6.90
N SER A 86 -16.24 5.09 6.99
CA SER A 86 -15.16 5.59 6.14
C SER A 86 -14.46 4.41 5.48
N MET A 87 -14.28 4.45 4.16
CA MET A 87 -13.58 3.41 3.41
C MET A 87 -12.23 3.92 2.91
N VAL A 88 -11.17 3.16 3.20
CA VAL A 88 -9.81 3.41 2.74
C VAL A 88 -9.28 2.19 1.98
N VAL A 89 -8.53 2.45 0.91
CA VAL A 89 -7.83 1.42 0.13
C VAL A 89 -6.37 1.87 0.00
N ASP A 90 -5.49 1.24 0.76
CA ASP A 90 -4.06 1.52 0.75
C ASP A 90 -3.32 0.54 -0.14
N ILE A 91 -2.78 1.02 -1.27
CA ILE A 91 -2.08 0.17 -2.24
C ILE A 91 -0.57 0.38 -2.08
N GLY A 92 0.08 -0.52 -1.35
CA GLY A 92 1.51 -0.53 -1.11
C GLY A 92 2.32 -1.23 -2.19
N GLY A 93 3.57 -1.57 -1.86
CA GLY A 93 4.45 -2.39 -2.71
C GLY A 93 3.99 -3.85 -2.77
N GLY A 94 4.00 -4.54 -1.63
CA GLY A 94 3.67 -5.97 -1.55
C GLY A 94 2.21 -6.29 -1.26
N THR A 95 1.44 -5.33 -0.75
CA THR A 95 0.08 -5.56 -0.26
C THR A 95 -0.87 -4.43 -0.66
N THR A 96 -2.15 -4.75 -0.67
CA THR A 96 -3.24 -3.77 -0.65
C THR A 96 -4.09 -4.05 0.59
N GLU A 97 -4.30 -3.01 1.41
CA GLU A 97 -5.17 -3.04 2.58
C GLU A 97 -6.47 -2.31 2.25
N VAL A 98 -7.59 -3.03 2.31
CA VAL A 98 -8.93 -2.45 2.19
C VAL A 98 -9.56 -2.46 3.57
N ALA A 99 -10.10 -1.32 4.02
CA ALA A 99 -10.79 -1.26 5.30
C ALA A 99 -11.99 -0.34 5.32
N VAL A 100 -12.95 -0.69 6.17
CA VAL A 100 -14.08 0.13 6.58
C VAL A 100 -13.94 0.44 8.08
N LEU A 101 -14.00 1.72 8.40
CA LEU A 101 -13.71 2.28 9.72
C LEU A 101 -14.92 3.03 10.25
N SER A 102 -15.12 2.96 11.58
CA SER A 102 -16.11 3.76 12.31
C SER A 102 -15.80 3.72 13.80
N LEU A 103 -16.14 4.77 14.55
CA LEU A 103 -16.01 4.82 16.03
C LEU A 103 -14.61 4.43 16.55
N GLY A 104 -13.56 4.76 15.79
CA GLY A 104 -12.16 4.45 16.10
C GLY A 104 -11.79 2.98 15.95
N GLY A 105 -12.71 2.17 15.43
CA GLY A 105 -12.50 0.74 15.18
C GLY A 105 -12.41 0.43 13.69
N ILE A 106 -11.75 -0.70 13.41
CA ILE A 106 -11.82 -1.37 12.12
C ILE A 106 -13.07 -2.26 12.15
N VAL A 107 -14.07 -1.92 11.34
CA VAL A 107 -15.32 -2.71 11.23
C VAL A 107 -15.09 -3.90 10.30
N TYR A 108 -14.39 -3.65 9.20
CA TYR A 108 -13.96 -4.68 8.27
C TYR A 108 -12.56 -4.33 7.76
N SER A 109 -11.69 -5.33 7.63
CA SER A 109 -10.46 -5.19 6.87
C SER A 109 -10.17 -6.44 6.06
N LYS A 110 -9.51 -6.24 4.93
CA LYS A 110 -8.99 -7.30 4.07
C LYS A 110 -7.64 -6.87 3.50
N SER A 111 -6.65 -7.71 3.74
CA SER A 111 -5.32 -7.60 3.15
C SER A 111 -5.19 -8.59 1.99
N VAL A 112 -4.73 -8.13 0.85
CA VAL A 112 -4.36 -9.00 -0.28
C VAL A 112 -2.91 -8.76 -0.66
N ARG A 113 -2.19 -9.85 -1.01
CA ARG A 113 -0.78 -9.82 -1.42
C ARG A 113 -0.62 -9.42 -2.89
N VAL A 114 -1.22 -8.29 -3.24
CA VAL A 114 -1.16 -7.67 -4.56
C VAL A 114 -0.94 -6.18 -4.34
N GLY A 115 0.04 -5.61 -5.05
CA GLY A 115 0.39 -4.20 -4.96
C GLY A 115 1.36 -3.84 -6.09
N GLY A 116 2.18 -2.81 -5.87
CA GLY A 116 3.19 -2.36 -6.82
C GLY A 116 4.16 -3.45 -7.32
N ASP A 117 4.55 -4.40 -6.47
CA ASP A 117 5.50 -5.47 -6.81
C ASP A 117 4.89 -6.44 -7.83
N LYS A 118 3.60 -6.79 -7.66
CA LYS A 118 2.87 -7.64 -8.62
C LYS A 118 2.62 -6.94 -9.95
N MET A 119 2.44 -5.62 -9.93
CA MET A 119 2.37 -4.83 -11.16
C MET A 119 3.71 -4.88 -11.93
N ASP A 120 4.84 -4.78 -11.22
CA ASP A 120 6.17 -4.87 -11.85
C ASP A 120 6.44 -6.27 -12.41
N GLU A 121 6.13 -7.32 -11.64
CA GLU A 121 6.22 -8.72 -12.09
C GLU A 121 5.37 -8.95 -13.36
N ALA A 122 4.16 -8.39 -13.43
CA ALA A 122 3.28 -8.54 -14.56
C ALA A 122 3.82 -7.84 -15.83
N ILE A 123 4.38 -6.63 -15.69
CA ILE A 123 5.06 -5.91 -16.78
C ILE A 123 6.25 -6.72 -17.29
N ILE A 124 7.11 -7.23 -16.40
CA ILE A 124 8.27 -8.08 -16.77
C ILE A 124 7.79 -9.31 -17.55
N ALA A 125 6.78 -10.00 -17.03
CA ALA A 125 6.24 -11.21 -17.64
C ALA A 125 5.60 -10.94 -19.01
N TYR A 126 4.92 -9.80 -19.18
CA TYR A 126 4.36 -9.39 -20.47
C TYR A 126 5.47 -9.12 -21.49
N ILE A 127 6.47 -8.30 -21.13
CA ILE A 127 7.58 -7.96 -22.03
C ILE A 127 8.36 -9.21 -22.43
N ARG A 128 8.61 -10.11 -21.47
CA ARG A 128 9.28 -11.38 -21.72
C ARG A 128 8.53 -12.24 -22.74
N ARG A 129 7.21 -12.39 -22.57
CA ARG A 129 6.37 -13.26 -23.40
C ARG A 129 6.11 -12.69 -24.79
N ASN A 130 5.82 -11.39 -24.89
CA ASN A 130 5.39 -10.77 -26.14
C ASN A 130 6.54 -10.20 -26.98
N HIS A 131 7.69 -9.89 -26.37
CA HIS A 131 8.82 -9.26 -27.06
C HIS A 131 10.14 -10.03 -26.99
N ASN A 132 10.17 -11.18 -26.29
CA ASN A 132 11.40 -11.96 -26.04
C ASN A 132 12.52 -11.09 -25.44
N LEU A 133 12.16 -10.11 -24.60
CA LEU A 133 13.10 -9.18 -23.96
C LEU A 133 13.05 -9.39 -22.45
N LEU A 134 14.22 -9.50 -21.83
CA LEU A 134 14.37 -9.53 -20.38
C LEU A 134 14.67 -8.13 -19.86
N VAL A 135 13.83 -7.64 -18.95
CA VAL A 135 14.02 -6.38 -18.21
C VAL A 135 14.05 -6.65 -16.70
N GLY A 136 14.77 -5.82 -15.95
CA GLY A 136 14.82 -5.91 -14.49
C GLY A 136 13.69 -5.14 -13.81
N GLU A 137 13.53 -5.36 -12.51
CA GLU A 137 12.50 -4.72 -11.66
C GLU A 137 12.53 -3.20 -11.75
N SER A 138 13.70 -2.55 -11.64
CA SER A 138 13.80 -1.08 -11.74
C SER A 138 13.38 -0.53 -13.10
N SER A 139 13.54 -1.32 -14.18
CA SER A 139 13.05 -0.93 -15.51
C SER A 139 11.53 -1.08 -15.58
N ALA A 140 10.97 -2.16 -15.01
CA ALA A 140 9.52 -2.37 -14.95
C ALA A 140 8.82 -1.30 -14.09
N GLU A 141 9.38 -0.95 -12.93
CA GLU A 141 8.85 0.12 -12.09
C GLU A 141 8.88 1.47 -12.81
N ARG A 142 9.93 1.74 -13.59
CA ARG A 142 10.01 2.96 -14.42
C ARG A 142 8.92 2.97 -15.48
N ILE A 143 8.69 1.84 -16.17
CA ILE A 143 7.61 1.71 -17.16
C ILE A 143 6.25 1.94 -16.50
N LYS A 144 6.00 1.30 -15.34
CA LYS A 144 4.79 1.44 -14.53
C LYS A 144 4.51 2.90 -14.17
N LYS A 145 5.52 3.64 -13.71
CA LYS A 145 5.37 5.04 -13.29
C LYS A 145 5.19 6.00 -14.47
N MET A 146 5.82 5.73 -15.61
CA MET A 146 5.81 6.65 -16.75
C MET A 146 4.58 6.49 -17.64
N ILE A 147 4.20 5.26 -17.97
CA ILE A 147 3.12 4.98 -18.94
C ILE A 147 2.15 3.89 -18.43
N GLY A 148 2.21 3.52 -17.16
CA GLY A 148 1.31 2.54 -16.57
C GLY A 148 -0.08 3.12 -16.33
N SER A 149 -1.11 2.36 -16.70
CA SER A 149 -2.50 2.72 -16.46
C SER A 149 -3.33 1.49 -16.10
N ALA A 150 -4.34 1.68 -15.26
CA ALA A 150 -5.29 0.67 -14.83
C ALA A 150 -6.27 0.23 -15.95
N CYS A 151 -6.39 1.01 -17.02
CA CYS A 151 -7.18 0.67 -18.20
C CYS A 151 -6.45 1.09 -19.49
N PRO A 152 -6.72 0.43 -20.61
CA PRO A 152 -6.18 0.87 -21.89
C PRO A 152 -6.75 2.25 -22.27
N PRO A 153 -6.03 3.02 -23.11
CA PRO A 153 -6.58 4.24 -23.69
C PRO A 153 -7.83 3.93 -24.53
N GLU A 154 -8.76 4.89 -24.58
CA GLU A 154 -10.01 4.76 -25.35
C GLU A 154 -9.72 4.47 -26.83
N ASP A 155 -8.79 5.22 -27.42
CA ASP A 155 -8.37 5.07 -28.82
C ASP A 155 -6.85 4.91 -28.95
N GLY A 156 -6.41 4.18 -29.98
CA GLY A 156 -4.99 4.06 -30.35
C GLY A 156 -4.13 3.35 -29.31
N GLU A 157 -2.83 3.64 -29.31
CA GLU A 157 -1.81 2.96 -28.47
C GLU A 157 -1.49 3.71 -27.15
N GLY A 158 -1.96 4.96 -27.02
CA GLY A 158 -1.61 5.83 -25.89
C GLY A 158 -0.16 6.29 -25.92
N GLU A 159 0.39 6.64 -24.75
CA GLU A 159 1.80 7.02 -24.63
C GLU A 159 2.75 5.85 -24.94
N THR A 160 3.96 6.16 -25.41
CA THR A 160 4.96 5.13 -25.74
C THR A 160 6.30 5.43 -25.10
N MET A 161 7.06 4.38 -24.79
CA MET A 161 8.35 4.50 -24.13
C MET A 161 9.38 3.56 -24.76
N GLU A 162 10.60 4.04 -25.02
CA GLU A 162 11.73 3.19 -25.35
C GLU A 162 12.21 2.44 -24.10
N ILE A 163 12.34 1.12 -24.22
CA ILE A 163 12.86 0.25 -23.16
C ILE A 163 14.06 -0.53 -23.68
N ARG A 164 14.98 -0.82 -22.77
CA ARG A 164 16.21 -1.55 -23.05
C ARG A 164 16.28 -2.78 -22.16
N GLY A 165 16.71 -3.89 -22.74
CA GLY A 165 16.83 -5.16 -22.04
C GLY A 165 17.76 -6.11 -22.76
N ARG A 166 17.78 -7.36 -22.28
CA ARG A 166 18.54 -8.44 -22.89
C ARG A 166 17.62 -9.27 -23.79
N ASP A 167 17.95 -9.38 -25.07
CA ASP A 167 17.23 -10.26 -25.99
C ASP A 167 17.44 -11.72 -25.56
N LEU A 168 16.34 -12.47 -25.44
CA LEU A 168 16.36 -13.84 -24.93
C LEU A 168 16.75 -14.88 -25.98
N MET A 169 16.72 -14.54 -27.27
CA MET A 169 17.15 -15.43 -28.35
C MET A 169 18.68 -15.40 -28.50
N ASN A 170 19.25 -14.20 -28.55
CA ASN A 170 20.68 -14.02 -28.88
C ASN A 170 21.52 -13.56 -27.68
N GLY A 171 20.89 -13.21 -26.56
CA GLY A 171 21.57 -12.82 -25.31
C GLY A 171 22.18 -11.43 -25.29
N VAL A 172 21.96 -10.62 -26.34
CA VAL A 172 22.57 -9.28 -26.53
C VAL A 172 21.62 -8.15 -26.10
N PRO A 173 22.13 -6.94 -25.79
CA PRO A 173 21.28 -5.77 -25.55
C PRO A 173 20.39 -5.45 -26.75
N LYS A 174 19.11 -5.15 -26.48
CA LYS A 174 18.11 -4.77 -27.47
C LYS A 174 17.21 -3.66 -26.94
N GLU A 175 16.80 -2.79 -27.85
CA GLU A 175 15.89 -1.68 -27.59
C GLU A 175 14.58 -1.93 -28.33
N LEU A 176 13.46 -1.58 -27.70
CA LEU A 176 12.14 -1.62 -28.33
C LEU A 176 11.24 -0.52 -27.75
N ILE A 177 10.17 -0.20 -28.47
CA ILE A 177 9.14 0.73 -28.00
C ILE A 177 7.97 -0.10 -27.46
N ILE A 178 7.49 0.24 -26.26
CA ILE A 178 6.28 -0.32 -25.65
C ILE A 178 5.23 0.78 -25.49
N SER A 179 3.95 0.43 -25.68
CA SER A 179 2.83 1.37 -25.56
C SER A 179 2.09 1.26 -24.23
N GLN A 180 1.39 2.33 -23.84
CA GLN A 180 0.50 2.37 -22.68
C GLN A 180 -0.58 1.29 -22.76
N ARG A 181 -1.11 1.02 -23.96
CA ARG A 181 -2.07 -0.09 -24.17
C ARG A 181 -1.48 -1.43 -23.73
N GLN A 182 -0.27 -1.75 -24.19
CA GLN A 182 0.42 -2.99 -23.82
C GLN A 182 0.72 -3.06 -22.32
N VAL A 183 1.11 -1.95 -21.71
CA VAL A 183 1.33 -1.88 -20.25
C VAL A 183 0.02 -2.07 -19.50
N ALA A 184 -1.08 -1.43 -19.92
CA ALA A 184 -2.40 -1.62 -19.30
C ALA A 184 -2.89 -3.07 -19.41
N GLU A 185 -2.69 -3.72 -20.56
CA GLU A 185 -2.97 -5.15 -20.74
C GLU A 185 -2.17 -6.03 -19.76
N SER A 186 -0.89 -5.70 -19.55
CA SER A 186 -0.05 -6.41 -18.58
C SER A 186 -0.54 -6.26 -17.14
N LEU A 187 -1.19 -5.14 -16.82
CA LEU A 187 -1.64 -4.79 -15.47
C LEU A 187 -3.07 -5.25 -15.17
N ALA A 188 -3.80 -5.80 -16.14
CA ALA A 188 -5.21 -6.16 -15.99
C ALA A 188 -5.47 -7.14 -14.83
N GLU A 189 -4.61 -8.16 -14.67
CA GLU A 189 -4.73 -9.15 -13.59
C GLU A 189 -4.50 -8.54 -12.19
N PRO A 190 -3.37 -7.88 -11.88
CA PRO A 190 -3.17 -7.29 -10.55
C PRO A 190 -4.17 -6.18 -10.23
N VAL A 191 -4.56 -5.35 -11.21
CA VAL A 191 -5.60 -4.32 -11.01
C VAL A 191 -6.95 -4.98 -10.70
N GLY A 192 -7.33 -6.01 -11.45
CA GLY A 192 -8.57 -6.76 -11.22
C GLY A 192 -8.62 -7.38 -9.83
N ALA A 193 -7.51 -7.93 -9.34
CA ALA A 193 -7.43 -8.50 -7.99
C ALA A 193 -7.65 -7.46 -6.88
N ILE A 194 -7.15 -6.24 -7.06
CA ILE A 194 -7.39 -5.14 -6.10
C ILE A 194 -8.85 -4.70 -6.14
N ILE A 195 -9.44 -4.53 -7.33
CA ILE A 195 -10.86 -4.19 -7.49
C ILE A 195 -11.74 -5.23 -6.81
N GLU A 196 -11.42 -6.51 -6.98
CA GLU A 196 -12.15 -7.60 -6.34
C GLU A 196 -12.05 -7.54 -4.80
N ALA A 197 -10.87 -7.21 -4.26
CA ALA A 197 -10.72 -7.02 -2.81
C ALA A 197 -11.62 -5.89 -2.29
N VAL A 198 -11.75 -4.79 -3.04
CA VAL A 198 -12.64 -3.67 -2.71
C VAL A 198 -14.12 -4.09 -2.77
N LYS A 199 -14.53 -4.81 -3.82
CA LYS A 199 -15.92 -5.33 -3.94
C LYS A 199 -16.28 -6.24 -2.79
N VAL A 200 -15.41 -7.18 -2.45
CA VAL A 200 -15.65 -8.10 -1.32
C VAL A 200 -15.77 -7.33 -0.01
N ALA A 201 -15.01 -6.26 0.20
CA ALA A 201 -15.15 -5.43 1.40
C ALA A 201 -16.51 -4.72 1.47
N LEU A 202 -17.00 -4.18 0.34
CA LEU A 202 -18.33 -3.56 0.25
C LEU A 202 -19.45 -4.57 0.54
N GLU A 203 -19.34 -5.81 0.04
CA GLU A 203 -20.31 -6.88 0.30
C GLU A 203 -20.42 -7.28 1.78
N HIS A 204 -19.33 -7.13 2.54
CA HIS A 204 -19.30 -7.43 3.98
C HIS A 204 -19.60 -6.22 4.86
N THR A 205 -19.86 -5.05 4.26
CA THR A 205 -20.15 -3.82 5.00
C THR A 205 -21.61 -3.81 5.45
N ALA A 206 -21.85 -3.51 6.72
CA ALA A 206 -23.20 -3.39 7.26
C ALA A 206 -23.99 -2.29 6.52
N PRO A 207 -25.31 -2.45 6.29
CA PRO A 207 -26.10 -1.51 5.49
C PRO A 207 -26.00 -0.06 5.96
N GLU A 208 -25.91 0.18 7.26
CA GLU A 208 -25.81 1.51 7.85
C GLU A 208 -24.50 2.21 7.43
N LEU A 209 -23.38 1.48 7.41
CA LEU A 209 -22.08 2.01 7.00
C LEU A 209 -21.94 2.07 5.47
N ALA A 210 -22.60 1.16 4.75
CA ALA A 210 -22.62 1.18 3.30
C ALA A 210 -23.27 2.46 2.77
N ALA A 211 -24.34 2.94 3.41
CA ALA A 211 -24.97 4.23 3.06
C ALA A 211 -23.97 5.40 3.18
N ASP A 212 -23.19 5.44 4.27
CA ASP A 212 -22.18 6.48 4.45
C ASP A 212 -21.07 6.41 3.37
N ILE A 213 -20.67 5.20 2.98
CA ILE A 213 -19.67 4.99 1.92
C ILE A 213 -20.23 5.37 0.54
N VAL A 214 -21.53 5.19 0.29
CA VAL A 214 -22.18 5.68 -0.93
C VAL A 214 -22.07 7.19 -1.05
N ASP A 215 -22.27 7.92 0.05
CA ASP A 215 -22.22 9.37 0.07
C ASP A 215 -20.79 9.92 0.02
N LYS A 216 -19.86 9.31 0.77
CA LYS A 216 -18.49 9.81 0.95
C LYS A 216 -17.49 9.22 -0.05
N GLY A 217 -17.78 8.04 -0.57
CA GLY A 217 -16.92 7.29 -1.48
C GLY A 217 -15.76 6.55 -0.81
N ILE A 218 -14.81 6.17 -1.65
CA ILE A 218 -13.58 5.43 -1.32
C ILE A 218 -12.40 6.39 -1.40
N VAL A 219 -11.52 6.35 -0.39
CA VAL A 219 -10.24 7.09 -0.43
C VAL A 219 -9.08 6.13 -0.72
N LEU A 220 -8.35 6.41 -1.81
CA LEU A 220 -7.13 5.71 -2.19
C LEU A 220 -5.91 6.33 -1.51
N THR A 221 -5.07 5.49 -0.92
CA THR A 221 -3.75 5.85 -0.40
C THR A 221 -2.68 4.90 -0.94
N GLY A 222 -1.42 5.13 -0.58
CA GLY A 222 -0.30 4.29 -0.98
C GLY A 222 0.20 4.61 -2.38
N GLY A 223 1.44 4.20 -2.65
CA GLY A 223 2.10 4.50 -3.93
C GLY A 223 1.42 3.86 -5.14
N GLY A 224 0.76 2.71 -4.97
CA GLY A 224 0.03 2.04 -6.04
C GLY A 224 -1.29 2.75 -6.39
N GLY A 225 -1.84 3.58 -5.51
CA GLY A 225 -2.99 4.44 -5.80
C GLY A 225 -2.71 5.51 -6.85
N LEU A 226 -1.43 5.76 -7.15
CA LEU A 226 -0.97 6.71 -8.18
C LEU A 226 -0.91 6.10 -9.59
N LEU A 227 -1.28 4.83 -9.78
CA LEU A 227 -1.35 4.24 -11.12
C LEU A 227 -2.40 4.99 -11.96
N GLY A 228 -2.05 5.36 -13.19
CA GLY A 228 -2.93 6.18 -14.03
C GLY A 228 -4.31 5.56 -14.22
N ASN A 229 -5.37 6.35 -14.03
CA ASN A 229 -6.78 5.92 -14.14
C ASN A 229 -7.23 4.85 -13.13
N PHE A 230 -6.49 4.58 -12.05
CA PHE A 230 -6.92 3.60 -11.06
C PHE A 230 -8.23 4.01 -10.36
N ASP A 231 -8.35 5.27 -9.98
CA ASP A 231 -9.56 5.85 -9.40
C ASP A 231 -10.77 5.73 -10.35
N HIS A 232 -10.54 5.96 -11.65
CA HIS A 232 -11.55 5.84 -12.69
C HIS A 232 -12.08 4.41 -12.81
N VAL A 233 -11.19 3.41 -12.95
CA VAL A 233 -11.60 2.01 -13.08
C VAL A 233 -12.28 1.53 -11.80
N LEU A 234 -11.80 1.94 -10.63
CA LEU A 234 -12.42 1.57 -9.37
C LEU A 234 -13.83 2.18 -9.23
N ARG A 235 -14.01 3.44 -9.63
CA ARG A 235 -15.31 4.13 -9.67
C ARG A 235 -16.28 3.42 -10.60
N GLN A 236 -15.84 3.02 -11.80
CA GLN A 236 -16.67 2.25 -12.73
C GLN A 236 -17.06 0.88 -12.18
N ALA A 237 -16.13 0.19 -11.53
CA ALA A 237 -16.35 -1.16 -11.03
C ALA A 237 -17.26 -1.21 -9.79
N THR A 238 -17.24 -0.16 -8.97
CA THR A 238 -17.99 -0.09 -7.69
C THR A 238 -19.26 0.77 -7.78
N GLY A 239 -19.31 1.72 -8.72
CA GLY A 239 -20.36 2.74 -8.79
C GLY A 239 -20.24 3.85 -7.73
N LEU A 240 -19.14 3.87 -6.96
CA LEU A 240 -18.93 4.80 -5.84
C LEU A 240 -17.97 5.93 -6.22
N PRO A 241 -18.10 7.13 -5.62
CA PRO A 241 -17.07 8.14 -5.72
C PRO A 241 -15.73 7.58 -5.24
N VAL A 242 -14.64 7.96 -5.92
CA VAL A 242 -13.28 7.57 -5.54
C VAL A 242 -12.43 8.82 -5.55
N SER A 243 -11.71 9.08 -4.46
CA SER A 243 -10.74 10.15 -4.35
C SER A 243 -9.37 9.58 -4.00
N ILE A 244 -8.32 10.30 -4.37
CA ILE A 244 -6.94 9.97 -3.97
C ILE A 244 -6.58 10.94 -2.84
N ALA A 245 -5.98 10.44 -1.77
CA ALA A 245 -5.50 11.29 -0.69
C ALA A 245 -4.47 12.31 -1.21
N GLU A 246 -4.32 13.43 -0.50
CA GLU A 246 -3.42 14.53 -0.92
C GLU A 246 -1.95 14.09 -0.95
N GLU A 247 -1.51 13.34 0.07
CA GLU A 247 -0.15 12.79 0.17
C GLU A 247 -0.17 11.27 0.27
N PRO A 248 -0.57 10.54 -0.80
CA PRO A 248 -0.90 9.11 -0.70
C PRO A 248 0.29 8.26 -0.28
N LEU A 249 1.51 8.63 -0.68
CA LEU A 249 2.75 7.99 -0.26
C LEU A 249 3.09 8.20 1.23
N SER A 250 2.60 9.30 1.82
CA SER A 250 2.93 9.72 3.18
C SER A 250 1.82 9.39 4.19
N CYS A 251 0.61 9.05 3.74
CA CYS A 251 -0.57 8.86 4.61
C CYS A 251 -0.27 7.98 5.84
N VAL A 252 0.29 6.78 5.65
CA VAL A 252 0.59 5.88 6.78
C VAL A 252 1.56 6.53 7.78
N ALA A 253 2.61 7.19 7.31
CA ALA A 253 3.58 7.85 8.18
C ALA A 253 2.98 9.06 8.92
N ILE A 254 2.20 9.89 8.22
CA ILE A 254 1.48 11.03 8.78
C ILE A 254 0.49 10.55 9.85
N GLY A 255 -0.34 9.55 9.53
CA GLY A 255 -1.33 9.03 10.48
C GLY A 255 -0.69 8.37 11.70
N THR A 256 0.41 7.66 11.52
CA THR A 256 1.20 7.11 12.64
C THR A 256 1.77 8.24 13.52
N GLY A 257 2.28 9.32 12.91
CA GLY A 257 2.76 10.50 13.63
C GLY A 257 1.66 11.20 14.42
N ARG A 258 0.48 11.39 13.81
CA ARG A 258 -0.70 11.96 14.48
C ARG A 258 -1.17 11.09 15.65
N ALA A 259 -1.16 9.77 15.51
CA ALA A 259 -1.46 8.85 16.61
C ALA A 259 -0.48 8.99 17.78
N LEU A 260 0.79 9.31 17.51
CA LEU A 260 1.81 9.60 18.54
C LEU A 260 1.58 10.94 19.23
N GLU A 261 1.17 11.98 18.50
CA GLU A 261 0.89 13.31 19.05
C GLU A 261 -0.40 13.32 19.90
N GLU A 262 -1.42 12.59 19.46
CA GLU A 262 -2.75 12.53 20.07
C GLU A 262 -3.00 11.25 20.89
N LEU A 263 -1.95 10.64 21.45
CA LEU A 263 -2.00 9.35 22.17
C LEU A 263 -3.15 9.20 23.17
N LYS A 264 -3.56 10.28 23.85
CA LYS A 264 -4.67 10.23 24.82
C LYS A 264 -6.02 10.02 24.14
N THR A 265 -6.23 10.68 23.01
CA THR A 265 -7.47 10.64 22.23
C THR A 265 -7.53 9.36 21.40
N LEU A 266 -6.41 9.01 20.76
CA LEU A 266 -6.29 7.91 19.81
C LEU A 266 -5.83 6.60 20.46
N ARG A 267 -5.76 6.50 21.80
CA ARG A 267 -5.31 5.29 22.48
C ARG A 267 -6.08 4.03 22.06
N HIS A 268 -7.39 4.18 21.83
CA HIS A 268 -8.28 3.07 21.47
C HIS A 268 -8.09 2.56 20.03
N VAL A 269 -7.42 3.34 19.16
CA VAL A 269 -7.10 2.91 17.78
C VAL A 269 -5.78 2.14 17.70
N LEU A 270 -4.99 2.12 18.78
CA LEU A 270 -3.69 1.44 18.84
C LEU A 270 -3.88 -0.04 19.17
N SER A 271 -3.24 -0.90 18.39
CA SER A 271 -3.35 -2.35 18.52
C SER A 271 -2.51 -2.83 19.71
N GLY A 272 -3.14 -3.45 20.71
CA GLY A 272 -2.43 -4.18 21.78
C GLY A 272 -2.45 -3.56 23.18
N GLU A 273 -3.28 -2.55 23.46
CA GLU A 273 -3.58 -2.13 24.84
C GLU A 273 -5.01 -2.52 25.25
N SER A 274 -5.24 -3.83 25.39
CA SER A 274 -6.30 -4.32 26.27
C SER A 274 -5.70 -4.47 27.67
N GLY A 275 -5.83 -3.41 28.48
CA GLY A 275 -5.30 -3.34 29.85
C GLY A 275 -5.31 -1.92 30.41
#